data_AF-A0A7V5RZE5-F1
#
_entry.id   AF-A0A7V5RZE5-F1
#
_cell.length_a   1.000
_cell.length_b   1.000
_cell.length_c   1.000
_cell.angle_alpha   90.00
_cell.angle_beta   90.00
_cell.angle_gamma   90.00
#
_symmetry.space_group_name_H-M   'P 1'
#
loop_
_entity.id
_entity.type
_entity.pdbx_description
1 polymer ?
#
loop_
_entity_poly.entity_id
_entity_poly.type
_entity_poly.pdbx_seq_one_letter_code
_entity_poly.pdbx_strand_id
1 'polypeptide(L)'
;MVRWNEALQARWSELSRKRMAGQLDEAEQQEWEQLALLIEQEEQEMLRPAFQHYDAEAAALEQAIADAEAEKAQLIKLLEERRQYRAQLEARIQELEREYQRLRSQSQGAALGSKE
;
A
#
# COMPACT_ATOMS: atom_id res chain seq x y z
N MET A 1 17.50 -4.74 -37.18
CA MET A 1 17.24 -5.59 -36.01
C MET A 1 16.62 -6.87 -36.54
N VAL A 2 17.27 -8.00 -36.35
CA VAL A 2 16.69 -9.30 -36.74
C VAL A 2 15.59 -9.59 -35.73
N ARG A 3 14.36 -9.80 -36.23
CA ARG A 3 13.23 -10.19 -35.38
C ARG A 3 13.01 -11.70 -35.47
N TRP A 4 12.68 -12.32 -34.35
CA TRP A 4 12.22 -13.70 -34.30
C TRP A 4 11.05 -13.91 -35.25
N ASN A 5 11.11 -15.00 -36.00
CA ASN A 5 10.14 -15.32 -37.04
C ASN A 5 10.07 -16.85 -37.23
N GLU A 6 9.13 -17.30 -38.05
CA GLU A 6 8.91 -18.74 -38.30
C GLU A 6 10.15 -19.47 -38.81
N ALA A 7 10.99 -18.82 -39.62
CA ALA A 7 12.20 -19.43 -40.15
C ALA A 7 13.25 -19.65 -39.04
N LEU A 8 13.45 -18.64 -38.18
CA LEU A 8 14.34 -18.75 -37.02
C LEU A 8 13.80 -19.76 -36.00
N GLN A 9 12.48 -19.82 -35.81
CA GLN A 9 11.83 -20.80 -34.93
C GLN A 9 12.00 -22.24 -35.45
N ALA A 10 11.85 -22.45 -36.77
CA ALA A 10 12.10 -23.74 -37.39
C ALA A 10 13.58 -24.15 -37.25
N ARG A 11 14.50 -23.21 -37.48
CA ARG A 11 15.94 -23.44 -37.34
C ARG A 11 16.35 -23.75 -35.90
N TRP A 12 15.83 -23.00 -34.93
CA TRP A 12 16.01 -23.28 -33.51
C TRP A 12 15.49 -24.65 -33.10
N SER A 13 14.33 -25.05 -33.60
CA SER A 13 13.74 -26.36 -33.31
C SER A 13 14.57 -27.50 -33.90
N GLU A 14 15.11 -27.31 -35.11
CA GLU A 14 16.04 -28.26 -35.75
C GLU A 14 17.33 -28.43 -34.92
N LEU A 15 18.00 -27.32 -34.63
CA LEU A 15 19.25 -27.32 -33.85
C LEU A 15 19.04 -27.87 -32.45
N SER A 16 17.93 -27.53 -31.79
CA SER A 16 17.59 -28.07 -30.47
C SER A 16 17.39 -29.59 -30.50
N ARG A 17 16.77 -30.13 -31.56
CA ARG A 17 16.63 -31.59 -31.74
C ARG A 17 18.00 -32.26 -31.96
N LYS A 18 18.83 -31.70 -32.84
CA LYS A 18 20.20 -32.20 -33.06
C LYS A 18 21.04 -32.16 -31.79
N ARG A 19 20.87 -31.12 -30.96
CA ARG A 19 21.56 -30.95 -29.69
C ARG A 19 21.21 -32.08 -28.73
N MET A 20 19.91 -32.36 -28.59
CA MET A 20 19.41 -33.43 -27.73
C MET A 20 19.85 -34.81 -28.21
N ALA A 21 20.05 -34.98 -29.52
CA ALA A 21 20.60 -36.20 -30.11
C ALA A 21 22.13 -36.32 -30.01
N GLY A 22 22.84 -35.28 -29.54
CA GLY A 22 24.31 -35.24 -29.49
C GLY A 22 24.97 -35.19 -30.87
N GLN A 23 24.26 -34.71 -31.88
CA GLN A 23 24.68 -34.71 -33.29
C GLN A 23 25.09 -33.32 -33.80
N LEU A 24 25.29 -32.37 -32.89
CA LEU A 24 25.58 -30.99 -33.24
C LEU A 24 27.08 -30.84 -33.55
N ASP A 25 27.39 -30.18 -34.66
CA ASP A 25 28.76 -29.73 -34.93
C ASP A 25 29.06 -28.37 -34.26
N GLU A 26 30.32 -27.94 -34.31
CA GLU A 26 30.78 -26.73 -33.65
C GLU A 26 30.16 -25.45 -34.25
N ALA A 27 29.89 -25.43 -35.56
CA ALA A 27 29.27 -24.29 -36.22
C ALA A 27 27.78 -24.18 -35.89
N GLU A 28 27.08 -25.32 -35.89
CA GLU A 28 25.71 -25.44 -35.43
C GLU A 28 25.57 -25.05 -33.95
N GLN A 29 26.60 -25.30 -33.14
CA GLN A 29 26.58 -24.97 -31.72
C GLN A 29 26.66 -23.46 -31.51
N GLN A 30 27.55 -22.80 -32.24
CA GLN A 30 27.64 -21.34 -32.24
C GLN A 30 26.34 -20.70 -32.76
N GLU A 31 25.73 -21.26 -33.81
CA GLU A 31 24.45 -20.78 -34.32
C GLU A 31 23.33 -20.93 -33.27
N TRP A 32 23.27 -22.08 -32.59
CA TRP A 32 22.29 -22.31 -31.52
C TRP A 32 22.47 -21.28 -30.38
N GLU A 33 23.70 -21.02 -29.95
CA GLU A 33 23.97 -20.04 -28.89
C GLU A 33 23.57 -18.61 -29.32
N GLN A 34 23.80 -18.24 -30.58
CA GLN A 34 23.37 -16.94 -31.11
C GLN A 34 21.84 -16.81 -31.13
N LEU A 35 21.12 -17.87 -31.53
CA LEU A 35 19.66 -17.88 -31.50
C LEU A 35 19.13 -17.83 -30.06
N ALA A 36 19.79 -18.49 -29.10
CA ALA A 36 19.41 -18.43 -27.70
C ALA A 36 19.51 -16.99 -27.16
N LEU A 37 20.61 -16.30 -27.45
CA LEU A 37 20.80 -14.91 -27.09
C LEU A 37 19.77 -13.97 -27.74
N LEU A 38 19.41 -14.24 -29.00
CA LEU A 38 18.37 -13.46 -29.68
C LEU A 38 17.00 -13.62 -29.01
N ILE A 39 16.62 -14.85 -28.66
CA ILE A 39 15.35 -15.12 -27.94
C ILE A 39 15.36 -14.40 -26.59
N GLU A 40 16.44 -14.51 -25.82
CA GLU A 40 16.55 -13.86 -24.51
C GLU A 40 16.42 -12.33 -24.62
N GLN A 41 17.06 -11.72 -25.61
CA GLN A 41 16.95 -10.29 -25.85
C GLN A 41 15.52 -9.87 -26.20
N GLU A 42 14.83 -10.61 -27.07
CA GLU A 42 13.45 -10.30 -27.42
C GLU A 42 12.49 -10.49 -26.25
N GLU A 43 12.65 -11.56 -25.46
CA GLU A 43 11.87 -11.77 -24.24
C GLU A 43 12.08 -10.61 -23.26
N GLN A 44 13.33 -10.17 -23.06
CA GLN A 44 13.62 -9.00 -22.23
C GLN A 44 12.94 -7.74 -22.76
N GLU A 45 13.02 -7.47 -24.07
CA GLU A 45 12.39 -6.28 -24.65
C GLU A 45 10.88 -6.31 -24.55
N MET A 46 10.25 -7.47 -24.73
CA MET A 46 8.80 -7.65 -24.60
C MET A 46 8.33 -7.52 -23.16
N LEU A 47 9.09 -8.04 -22.19
CA LEU A 47 8.71 -8.03 -20.78
C LEU A 47 9.08 -6.73 -20.07
N ARG A 48 10.06 -5.97 -20.58
CA ARG A 48 10.52 -4.71 -19.96
C ARG A 48 9.40 -3.72 -19.64
N PRO A 49 8.42 -3.46 -20.53
CA PRO A 49 7.32 -2.55 -20.22
C PRO A 49 6.44 -3.05 -19.06
N ALA A 50 6.22 -4.36 -18.97
CA ALA A 50 5.45 -4.95 -17.87
C ALA A 50 6.19 -4.81 -16.54
N PHE A 51 7.50 -5.08 -16.51
CA PHE A 51 8.31 -4.84 -15.31
C PHE A 51 8.31 -3.37 -14.89
N GLN A 52 8.50 -2.45 -15.83
CA GLN A 52 8.43 -1.00 -15.55
C GLN A 52 7.07 -0.58 -14.99
N HIS A 53 5.99 -1.17 -15.51
CA HIS A 53 4.64 -0.94 -14.98
C HIS A 53 4.52 -1.46 -13.54
N TYR A 54 4.96 -2.68 -13.27
CA TYR A 54 4.91 -3.25 -11.92
C TYR A 54 5.76 -2.47 -10.92
N ASP A 55 6.94 -2.00 -11.30
CA ASP A 55 7.79 -1.17 -10.44
C ASP A 55 7.09 0.16 -10.11
N ALA A 56 6.45 0.79 -11.10
CA ALA A 56 5.71 2.03 -10.90
C ALA A 56 4.48 1.81 -10.00
N GLU A 57 3.74 0.72 -10.19
CA GLU A 57 2.58 0.36 -9.37
C GLU A 57 2.99 0.04 -7.93
N ALA A 58 4.08 -0.70 -7.73
CA ALA A 58 4.64 -0.99 -6.41
C ALA A 58 5.00 0.29 -5.67
N ALA A 59 5.72 1.21 -6.31
CA ALA A 59 6.08 2.49 -5.72
C ALA A 59 4.85 3.34 -5.36
N ALA A 60 3.81 3.34 -6.21
CA ALA A 60 2.57 4.04 -5.94
C ALA A 60 1.81 3.45 -4.73
N LEU A 61 1.79 2.12 -4.60
CA LEU A 61 1.19 1.43 -3.46
C LEU A 61 1.96 1.69 -2.17
N GLU A 62 3.29 1.65 -2.21
CA GLU A 62 4.14 1.99 -1.05
C GLU A 62 3.86 3.41 -0.55
N GLN A 63 3.75 4.37 -1.47
CA GLN A 63 3.42 5.75 -1.10
C GLN A 63 1.99 5.85 -0.50
N ALA A 64 1.01 5.19 -1.12
CA ALA A 64 -0.37 5.20 -0.61
C ALA A 64 -0.48 4.59 0.80
N ILE A 65 0.31 3.54 1.08
CA ILE A 65 0.39 2.95 2.43
C ILE A 65 0.99 3.97 3.42
N ALA A 66 2.10 4.61 3.07
CA ALA A 66 2.73 5.62 3.92
C ALA A 66 1.79 6.79 4.23
N ASP A 67 1.04 7.26 3.23
CA ASP A 67 0.06 8.33 3.39
C ASP A 67 -1.10 7.90 4.31
N ALA A 68 -1.61 6.67 4.13
CA ALA A 68 -2.67 6.12 4.98
C ALA A 68 -2.22 5.92 6.44
N GLU A 69 -0.96 5.51 6.66
CA GLU A 69 -0.38 5.41 8.00
C GLU A 69 -0.25 6.78 8.67
N ALA A 70 0.15 7.81 7.91
CA ALA A 70 0.22 9.18 8.40
C ALA A 70 -1.17 9.72 8.77
N GLU A 71 -2.18 9.52 7.91
CA GLU A 71 -3.56 9.93 8.18
C GLU A 71 -4.11 9.22 9.42
N LYS A 72 -3.89 7.90 9.53
CA LYS A 72 -4.28 7.10 10.70
C LYS A 72 -3.68 7.66 11.99
N ALA A 73 -2.39 8.02 11.99
CA ALA A 73 -1.74 8.59 13.16
C ALA A 73 -2.37 9.94 13.58
N GLN A 74 -2.70 10.80 12.60
CA GLN A 74 -3.38 12.06 12.85
C GLN A 74 -4.80 11.85 13.43
N LEU A 75 -5.56 10.90 12.88
CA LEU A 75 -6.91 10.58 13.36
C LEU A 75 -6.89 10.03 14.79
N ILE A 76 -5.91 9.20 15.15
CA ILE A 76 -5.73 8.71 16.52
C ILE A 76 -5.52 9.89 17.48
N LYS A 77 -4.62 10.83 17.13
CA LYS A 77 -4.37 12.02 17.95
C LYS A 77 -5.64 12.85 18.14
N LEU A 78 -6.38 13.11 17.06
CA LEU A 78 -7.64 13.86 17.13
C LEU A 78 -8.69 13.16 18.00
N LEU A 79 -8.75 11.82 17.95
CA LEU A 79 -9.64 11.03 18.78
C LEU A 79 -9.29 11.19 20.27
N GLU A 80 -8.00 11.15 20.61
CA GLU A 80 -7.51 11.34 21.98
C GLU A 80 -7.83 12.74 22.50
N GLU A 81 -7.57 13.78 21.71
CA GLU A 81 -7.92 15.16 22.04
C GLU A 81 -9.43 15.32 22.30
N ARG A 82 -10.27 14.72 21.45
CA ARG A 82 -11.73 14.73 21.64
C ARG A 82 -12.16 14.00 22.92
N ARG A 83 -11.51 12.88 23.27
CA ARG A 83 -11.78 12.16 24.52
C ARG A 83 -11.43 13.01 25.74
N GLN A 84 -10.30 13.70 25.71
CA GLN A 84 -9.89 14.60 26.79
C GLN A 84 -10.88 15.76 26.95
N TYR A 85 -11.26 16.40 25.83
CA TYR A 85 -12.22 17.50 25.86
C TYR A 85 -13.58 17.06 26.39
N ARG A 86 -14.06 15.88 25.96
CA ARG A 86 -15.29 15.29 26.49
C ARG A 86 -15.22 15.07 28.00
N ALA A 87 -14.13 14.50 28.50
CA ALA A 87 -13.95 14.29 29.94
C ALA A 87 -13.96 15.62 30.74
N GLN A 88 -13.35 16.67 30.19
CA GLN A 88 -13.38 18.01 30.80
C GLN A 88 -14.80 18.58 30.85
N LEU A 89 -15.58 18.43 29.78
CA LEU A 89 -16.98 18.86 29.75
C LEU A 89 -17.83 18.07 30.75
N GLU A 90 -17.67 16.76 30.82
CA GLU A 90 -18.39 15.91 31.79
C GLU A 90 -18.09 16.33 33.23
N ALA A 91 -16.82 16.62 33.56
CA ALA A 91 -16.43 17.13 34.86
C ALA A 91 -17.05 18.51 35.16
N ARG A 92 -17.05 19.43 34.19
CA ARG A 92 -17.63 20.77 34.36
C ARG A 92 -19.15 20.71 34.55
N ILE A 93 -19.84 19.82 33.85
CA ILE A 93 -21.28 19.61 34.04
C ILE A 93 -21.56 19.13 35.47
N GLN A 94 -20.81 18.15 35.97
CA GLN A 94 -20.98 17.67 37.34
C GLN A 94 -20.73 18.76 38.38
N GLU A 95 -19.74 19.62 38.15
CA GLU A 95 -19.47 20.77 39.02
C GLU A 95 -20.65 21.75 39.02
N LEU A 96 -21.15 22.12 37.84
CA LEU A 96 -22.30 23.01 37.69
C LEU A 96 -23.58 22.43 38.32
N GLU A 97 -23.79 21.12 38.20
CA GLU A 97 -24.91 20.43 38.86
C GLU A 97 -24.82 20.53 40.38
N ARG A 98 -23.62 20.35 40.96
CA ARG A 98 -23.41 20.50 42.40
C ARG A 98 -23.63 21.95 42.85
N GLU A 99 -23.11 22.93 42.12
CA GLU A 99 -23.32 24.35 42.40
C GLU A 99 -24.81 24.71 42.34
N TYR A 100 -25.51 24.24 41.31
CA TYR A 100 -26.94 24.46 41.14
C TYR A 100 -27.75 23.91 42.32
N GLN A 101 -27.48 22.67 42.75
CA GLN A 101 -28.17 22.06 43.91
C GLN A 101 -27.89 22.83 45.21
N ARG A 102 -26.64 23.29 45.40
CA ARG A 102 -26.27 24.12 46.55
C ARG A 102 -27.06 25.44 46.57
N LEU A 103 -27.08 26.17 45.46
CA LEU A 103 -27.81 27.43 45.37
C LEU A 103 -29.31 27.25 45.54
N ARG A 104 -29.88 26.17 44.99
CA ARG A 104 -31.29 25.82 45.14
C ARG A 104 -31.67 25.52 46.59
N SER A 105 -30.85 24.78 47.32
CA SER A 105 -31.12 24.49 48.74
C SER A 105 -31.00 25.74 49.62
N GLN A 106 -30.05 26.64 49.32
CA GLN A 106 -29.91 27.93 50.01
C GLN A 106 -31.13 28.84 49.79
N SER A 107 -31.62 28.95 48.55
CA SER A 107 -32.80 29.78 48.26
C SER A 107 -34.09 29.22 48.90
N GLN A 108 -34.24 27.90 48.95
CA GLN A 108 -35.37 27.25 49.63
C GLN A 108 -35.29 27.37 51.16
N GLY A 109 -34.10 27.27 51.75
CA GLY A 109 -33.88 27.46 53.19
C GLY A 109 -34.12 28.91 53.64
N ALA A 110 -33.68 29.90 52.85
CA ALA A 110 -33.92 31.32 53.14
C ALA A 110 -35.41 31.68 53.08
N ALA A 111 -36.19 31.05 52.19
CA ALA A 111 -37.63 31.28 52.08
C ALA A 111 -38.44 30.72 53.27
N LEU A 112 -37.93 29.71 53.96
CA LEU A 112 -38.57 29.12 55.14
C LEU A 112 -38.20 29.88 56.44
N GLY A 113 -36.95 30.36 56.55
CA GLY A 113 -36.50 31.15 57.71
C GLY A 113 -37.00 32.59 57.75
N SER A 114 -37.62 33.10 56.68
CA SER A 114 -38.22 34.45 56.64
C SER A 114 -39.68 34.49 57.12
N LYS A 115 -40.24 33.37 57.61
CA LYS A 115 -41.64 33.25 58.05
C LYS A 115 -41.82 33.11 59.58
N GLU A 116 -40.76 33.23 60.37
CA GLU A 116 -40.79 33.27 61.84
C GLU A 116 -40.50 34.69 62.34
#